data_AF-A0A832ARM3-F1
#
_entry.id   AF-A0A832ARM3-F1
#
_cell.length_a   1.000
_cell.length_b   1.000
_cell.length_c   1.000
_cell.angle_alpha   90.00
_cell.angle_beta   90.00
_cell.angle_gamma   90.00
#
_symmetry.space_group_name_H-M   'P 1'
#
loop_
_entity.id
_entity.type
_entity.pdbx_description
1 polymer ?
#
loop_
_entity_poly.entity_id
_entity_poly.type
_entity_poly.pdbx_seq_one_letter_code
_entity_poly.pdbx_strand_id
1 'polypeptide(L)'
;GVASGCSLYGLKIADDEGAVAGLSIWARAIMDGANVADIVSVSWGWPPNAYYSEIANAISFAESLGKICVFSAGNWGTRAAQGQSLAFPANLPNVIAVGAIERDGDHWDYSSSGPELDVVAPSGNYESVWVGDLYTLDNIGDLGYNPYRRSCDSTSADYICYFGGTSAAAPQVAGVLALVKSRRPDLTGFDTLKMIIDSSARDGVGNPFYDSAGHDIYYGNGLVSAFRALLSVSRGDANNNGVINIVDASYLTAFLYKGGPPPQPDTLMGDANCSGTVNMLDVSYILSFLYKAGPEPPICFNYGD
;
A
#
# COMPACT_ATOMS: atom_id res chain seq x y z
N GLY A 1 -7.73 -2.98 -10.70
CA GLY A 1 -6.76 -3.04 -9.59
C GLY A 1 -6.48 -1.64 -9.07
N VAL A 2 -5.79 -1.53 -7.93
CA VAL A 2 -5.55 -0.25 -7.22
C VAL A 2 -4.82 0.78 -8.09
N ALA A 3 -3.74 0.38 -8.77
CA ALA A 3 -2.98 1.23 -9.69
C ALA A 3 -3.12 0.73 -11.14
N SER A 4 -4.27 0.98 -11.77
CA SER A 4 -4.57 0.45 -13.11
C SER A 4 -3.64 0.93 -14.23
N GLY A 5 -2.95 2.06 -14.04
CA GLY A 5 -1.99 2.62 -15.00
C GLY A 5 -0.54 2.16 -14.79
N CYS A 6 -0.24 1.32 -13.79
CA CYS A 6 1.12 0.84 -13.56
C CYS A 6 1.54 -0.24 -14.56
N SER A 7 2.85 -0.38 -14.77
CA SER A 7 3.42 -1.54 -15.46
C SER A 7 3.72 -2.65 -14.45
N LEU A 8 3.31 -3.87 -14.76
CA LEU A 8 3.59 -5.05 -13.93
C LEU A 8 4.71 -5.88 -14.55
N TYR A 9 5.67 -6.29 -13.73
CA TYR A 9 6.75 -7.18 -14.13
C TYR A 9 6.69 -8.47 -13.30
N GLY A 10 6.33 -9.58 -13.94
CA GLY A 10 6.22 -10.88 -13.29
C GLY A 10 7.54 -11.65 -13.30
N LEU A 11 8.05 -12.00 -12.12
CA LEU A 11 9.21 -12.88 -11.95
C LEU A 11 8.76 -14.28 -11.54
N LYS A 12 8.83 -15.24 -12.46
CA LYS A 12 8.55 -16.66 -12.17
C LYS A 12 9.72 -17.27 -11.40
N ILE A 13 9.46 -17.72 -10.17
CA ILE A 13 10.46 -18.33 -9.29
C ILE A 13 10.23 -19.82 -9.04
N ALA A 14 9.00 -20.29 -9.19
CA ALA A 14 8.61 -21.69 -9.03
C ALA A 14 8.45 -22.38 -10.39
N ASP A 15 8.69 -23.68 -10.42
CA ASP A 15 8.33 -24.54 -11.54
C ASP A 15 6.81 -24.79 -11.61
N ASP A 16 6.38 -25.65 -12.53
CA ASP A 16 4.95 -25.91 -12.77
C ASP A 16 4.32 -26.76 -11.64
N GLU A 17 5.15 -27.37 -10.80
CA GLU A 17 4.78 -28.10 -9.58
C GLU A 17 4.79 -27.20 -8.33
N GLY A 18 5.17 -25.92 -8.46
CA GLY A 18 5.24 -24.96 -7.36
C GLY A 18 6.52 -25.06 -6.52
N ALA A 19 7.52 -25.84 -6.96
CA ALA A 19 8.79 -25.96 -6.27
C ALA A 19 9.77 -24.86 -6.70
N VAL A 20 10.55 -24.36 -5.75
CA VAL A 20 11.66 -23.42 -6.01
C VAL A 20 12.97 -24.12 -5.71
N ALA A 21 13.85 -24.19 -6.70
CA ALA A 21 15.04 -25.05 -6.66
C ALA A 21 16.08 -24.66 -5.58
N GLY A 22 15.99 -23.47 -4.99
CA GLY A 22 16.86 -23.08 -3.88
C GLY A 22 16.65 -21.65 -3.39
N LEU A 23 17.21 -21.35 -2.21
CA LEU A 23 17.12 -20.05 -1.55
C LEU A 23 17.60 -18.89 -2.45
N SER A 24 18.64 -19.13 -3.25
CA SER A 24 19.24 -18.12 -4.14
C SER A 24 18.32 -17.64 -5.25
N ILE A 25 17.30 -18.41 -5.64
CA ILE A 25 16.29 -17.98 -6.63
C ILE A 25 15.39 -16.91 -6.01
N TRP A 26 14.97 -17.08 -4.75
CA TRP A 26 14.17 -16.10 -4.03
C TRP A 26 14.92 -14.79 -3.84
N ALA A 27 16.19 -14.88 -3.41
CA ALA A 27 17.05 -13.71 -3.26
C ALA A 27 17.27 -12.99 -4.59
N ARG A 28 17.56 -13.74 -5.66
CA ARG A 28 17.74 -13.19 -7.00
C ARG A 28 16.47 -12.52 -7.52
N ALA A 29 15.29 -13.09 -7.29
CA ALA A 29 14.05 -12.47 -7.70
C ALA A 29 13.82 -11.10 -7.06
N ILE A 30 14.17 -10.93 -5.77
CA ILE A 30 14.13 -9.61 -5.13
C ILE A 30 15.10 -8.65 -5.81
N MET A 31 16.36 -9.07 -6.03
CA MET A 31 17.38 -8.23 -6.65
C MET A 31 17.03 -7.85 -8.09
N ASP A 32 16.61 -8.81 -8.91
CA ASP A 32 16.21 -8.59 -10.30
C ASP A 32 14.97 -7.68 -10.36
N GLY A 33 13.99 -7.90 -9.48
CA GLY A 33 12.81 -7.05 -9.35
C GLY A 33 13.18 -5.61 -9.00
N ALA A 34 14.07 -5.40 -8.03
CA ALA A 34 14.54 -4.07 -7.65
C ALA A 34 15.33 -3.35 -8.76
N ASN A 35 15.97 -4.09 -9.67
CA ASN A 35 16.66 -3.49 -10.81
C ASN A 35 15.70 -2.96 -11.89
N VAL A 36 14.45 -3.47 -11.95
CA VAL A 36 13.51 -3.14 -13.03
C VAL A 36 12.21 -2.49 -12.56
N ALA A 37 11.93 -2.47 -11.26
CA ALA A 37 10.71 -1.93 -10.67
C ALA A 37 11.02 -1.02 -9.47
N ASP A 38 10.11 -0.07 -9.21
CA ASP A 38 10.19 0.80 -8.03
C ASP A 38 9.73 0.11 -6.74
N ILE A 39 8.82 -0.85 -6.89
CA ILE A 39 8.14 -1.56 -5.81
C ILE A 39 8.22 -3.06 -6.10
N VAL A 40 8.74 -3.82 -5.16
CA VAL A 40 8.82 -5.29 -5.21
C VAL A 40 7.71 -5.84 -4.30
N SER A 41 6.61 -6.29 -4.91
CA SER A 41 5.51 -6.92 -4.16
C SER A 41 5.78 -8.41 -3.99
N VAL A 42 5.77 -8.88 -2.75
CA VAL A 42 6.16 -10.23 -2.36
C VAL A 42 5.08 -10.86 -1.50
N SER A 43 4.61 -12.03 -1.94
CA SER A 43 3.47 -12.74 -1.31
C SER A 43 3.84 -14.17 -0.92
N TRP A 44 5.07 -14.36 -0.47
CA TRP A 44 5.65 -15.62 0.01
C TRP A 44 6.51 -15.36 1.26
N GLY A 45 6.82 -16.41 2.01
CA GLY A 45 7.64 -16.32 3.21
C GLY A 45 7.89 -17.67 3.87
N TRP A 46 8.57 -17.62 5.01
CA TRP A 46 8.90 -18.76 5.87
C TRP A 46 8.25 -18.61 7.26
N PRO A 47 8.30 -19.65 8.11
CA PRO A 47 7.80 -19.53 9.49
C PRO A 47 8.40 -18.34 10.25
N PRO A 48 7.71 -17.81 11.27
CA PRO A 48 8.13 -16.59 12.00
C PRO A 48 9.54 -16.64 12.60
N ASN A 49 10.02 -17.83 12.95
CA ASN A 49 11.34 -18.05 13.56
C ASN A 49 12.45 -18.33 12.54
N ALA A 50 12.17 -18.27 11.24
CA ALA A 50 13.18 -18.43 10.20
C ALA A 50 14.02 -17.16 10.04
N TYR A 51 15.27 -17.33 9.63
CA TYR A 51 16.13 -16.23 9.21
C TYR A 51 17.12 -16.70 8.16
N TYR A 52 17.16 -16.00 7.03
CA TYR A 52 18.08 -16.29 5.93
C TYR A 52 18.81 -15.01 5.52
N SER A 53 20.11 -14.96 5.79
CA SER A 53 20.94 -13.78 5.50
C SER A 53 20.94 -13.42 4.02
N GLU A 54 20.86 -14.41 3.12
CA GLU A 54 20.80 -14.17 1.67
C GLU A 54 19.56 -13.37 1.26
N ILE A 55 18.41 -13.63 1.89
CA ILE A 55 17.15 -12.90 1.65
C ILE A 55 17.22 -11.51 2.27
N ALA A 56 17.70 -11.40 3.51
CA ALA A 56 17.88 -10.11 4.17
C ALA A 56 18.83 -9.19 3.36
N ASN A 57 19.94 -9.73 2.86
CA ASN A 57 20.87 -9.00 2.01
C ASN A 57 20.24 -8.55 0.68
N ALA A 58 19.38 -9.38 0.07
CA ALA A 58 18.67 -9.01 -1.16
C ALA A 58 17.68 -7.86 -0.92
N ILE A 59 17.01 -7.83 0.23
CA ILE A 59 16.12 -6.74 0.64
C ILE A 59 16.93 -5.46 0.91
N SER A 60 18.04 -5.55 1.64
CA SER A 60 18.95 -4.41 1.83
C SER A 60 19.55 -3.90 0.52
N PHE A 61 19.77 -4.78 -0.46
CA PHE A 61 20.16 -4.35 -1.81
C PHE A 61 19.05 -3.54 -2.49
N ALA A 62 17.80 -4.00 -2.45
CA ALA A 62 16.66 -3.26 -2.99
C ALA A 62 16.51 -1.88 -2.33
N GLU A 63 16.61 -1.83 -1.01
CA GLU A 63 16.62 -0.59 -0.24
C GLU A 63 17.76 0.35 -0.64
N SER A 64 18.98 -0.19 -0.87
CA SER A 64 20.13 0.62 -1.31
C SER A 64 19.95 1.27 -2.69
N LEU A 65 19.07 0.72 -3.52
CA LEU A 65 18.64 1.29 -4.79
C LEU A 65 17.47 2.28 -4.65
N GLY A 66 17.01 2.55 -3.42
CA GLY A 66 15.83 3.35 -3.13
C GLY A 66 14.52 2.66 -3.50
N LYS A 67 14.52 1.33 -3.67
CA LYS A 67 13.33 0.52 -3.97
C LYS A 67 12.71 0.00 -2.68
N ILE A 68 11.42 -0.28 -2.74
CA ILE A 68 10.65 -0.74 -1.58
C ILE A 68 10.12 -2.15 -1.78
N CYS A 69 10.32 -2.98 -0.77
CA CYS A 69 9.77 -4.33 -0.75
C CYS A 69 8.51 -4.36 0.13
N VAL A 70 7.40 -4.84 -0.43
CA VAL A 70 6.12 -5.01 0.29
C VAL A 70 5.88 -6.49 0.47
N PHE A 71 5.85 -6.97 1.71
CA PHE A 71 5.67 -8.37 2.05
C PHE A 71 4.32 -8.63 2.69
N SER A 72 3.66 -9.71 2.28
CA SER A 72 2.53 -10.27 3.05
C SER A 72 3.00 -10.73 4.43
N ALA A 73 2.26 -10.40 5.48
CA ALA A 73 2.64 -10.71 6.87
C ALA A 73 2.75 -12.22 7.17
N GLY A 74 2.12 -13.07 6.36
CA GLY A 74 2.03 -14.51 6.57
C GLY A 74 0.63 -14.94 6.99
N ASN A 75 0.41 -16.27 6.99
CA ASN A 75 -0.88 -16.87 7.37
C ASN A 75 -0.71 -17.76 8.63
N TRP A 76 0.05 -17.25 9.61
CA TRP A 76 0.38 -17.96 10.85
C TRP A 76 -0.44 -17.50 12.05
N GLY A 77 -1.43 -16.61 11.89
CA GLY A 77 -2.17 -15.93 12.96
C GLY A 77 -2.45 -16.80 14.18
N THR A 78 -3.50 -17.61 14.15
CA THR A 78 -3.83 -18.57 15.23
C THR A 78 -2.89 -19.78 15.33
N ARG A 79 -1.89 -19.90 14.44
CA ARG A 79 -0.94 -21.02 14.38
C ARG A 79 0.37 -20.76 15.13
N ALA A 80 0.61 -19.53 15.59
CA ALA A 80 1.73 -19.15 16.42
C ALA A 80 1.25 -18.37 17.66
N ALA A 81 2.18 -18.03 18.57
CA ALA A 81 1.86 -17.21 19.72
C ALA A 81 1.38 -15.82 19.27
N GLN A 82 0.44 -15.26 20.03
CA GLN A 82 -0.13 -13.93 19.77
C GLN A 82 0.99 -12.88 19.65
N GLY A 83 0.95 -12.09 18.57
CA GLY A 83 1.96 -11.07 18.29
C GLY A 83 3.33 -11.61 17.88
N GLN A 84 3.46 -12.90 17.61
CA GLN A 84 4.71 -13.55 17.18
C GLN A 84 4.51 -14.35 15.89
N SER A 85 3.48 -14.03 15.11
CA SER A 85 3.10 -14.79 13.92
C SER A 85 3.58 -14.16 12.62
N LEU A 86 4.20 -12.96 12.62
CA LEU A 86 4.80 -12.37 11.42
C LEU A 86 5.87 -13.29 10.81
N ALA A 87 5.66 -13.66 9.54
CA ALA A 87 6.54 -14.51 8.78
C ALA A 87 7.86 -13.81 8.43
N PHE A 88 8.95 -14.57 8.30
CA PHE A 88 10.15 -14.06 7.65
C PHE A 88 9.94 -14.02 6.12
N PRO A 89 10.30 -12.92 5.41
CA PRO A 89 11.02 -11.73 5.88
C PRO A 89 10.10 -10.52 6.16
N ALA A 90 8.79 -10.70 6.29
CA ALA A 90 7.86 -9.62 6.65
C ALA A 90 8.18 -9.01 8.03
N ASN A 91 8.87 -9.75 8.90
CA ASN A 91 9.37 -9.27 10.19
C ASN A 91 10.70 -8.49 10.13
N LEU A 92 11.22 -8.16 8.94
CA LEU A 92 12.41 -7.32 8.80
C LEU A 92 12.05 -5.82 8.86
N PRO A 93 12.89 -4.97 9.46
CA PRO A 93 12.58 -3.55 9.63
C PRO A 93 12.58 -2.74 8.32
N ASN A 94 13.21 -3.26 7.27
CA ASN A 94 13.38 -2.60 5.97
C ASN A 94 12.44 -3.16 4.88
N VAL A 95 11.24 -3.60 5.27
CA VAL A 95 10.14 -3.93 4.37
C VAL A 95 8.85 -3.23 4.84
N ILE A 96 7.82 -3.25 4.00
CA ILE A 96 6.45 -2.98 4.44
C ILE A 96 5.73 -4.30 4.67
N ALA A 97 5.34 -4.59 5.91
CA ALA A 97 4.60 -5.78 6.31
C ALA A 97 3.08 -5.54 6.24
N VAL A 98 2.38 -6.37 5.48
CA VAL A 98 0.95 -6.18 5.20
C VAL A 98 0.10 -7.33 5.73
N GLY A 99 -0.77 -7.01 6.69
CA GLY A 99 -1.76 -7.90 7.28
C GLY A 99 -3.08 -7.89 6.52
N ALA A 100 -4.00 -8.79 6.88
CA ALA A 100 -5.27 -8.97 6.21
C ALA A 100 -6.46 -8.72 7.13
N ILE A 101 -7.42 -7.93 6.64
CA ILE A 101 -8.72 -7.69 7.29
C ILE A 101 -9.89 -8.17 6.42
N GLU A 102 -11.02 -8.40 7.07
CA GLU A 102 -12.33 -8.67 6.51
C GLU A 102 -12.98 -7.40 5.96
N ARG A 103 -14.08 -7.60 5.24
CA ARG A 103 -14.88 -6.53 4.63
C ARG A 103 -15.48 -5.54 5.64
N ASP A 104 -15.68 -5.98 6.87
CA ASP A 104 -16.26 -5.20 7.97
C ASP A 104 -15.19 -4.55 8.85
N GLY A 105 -13.91 -4.76 8.53
CA GLY A 105 -12.78 -4.18 9.23
C GLY A 105 -12.08 -5.14 10.19
N ASP A 106 -12.68 -6.29 10.50
CA ASP A 106 -12.10 -7.21 11.48
C ASP A 106 -10.84 -7.90 10.96
N HIS A 107 -9.84 -8.06 11.83
CA HIS A 107 -8.61 -8.77 11.50
C HIS A 107 -8.88 -10.27 11.29
N TRP A 108 -8.44 -10.82 10.14
CA TRP A 108 -8.62 -12.24 9.83
C TRP A 108 -7.84 -13.13 10.81
N ASP A 109 -8.46 -14.23 11.28
CA ASP A 109 -7.80 -15.21 12.17
C ASP A 109 -6.52 -15.84 11.59
N TYR A 110 -6.45 -15.98 10.26
CA TYR A 110 -5.26 -16.51 9.60
C TYR A 110 -4.13 -15.47 9.52
N SER A 111 -4.47 -14.17 9.54
CA SER A 111 -3.51 -13.10 9.32
C SER A 111 -2.47 -13.08 10.43
N SER A 112 -1.21 -13.05 10.04
CA SER A 112 -0.12 -12.90 10.99
C SER A 112 -0.11 -11.50 11.61
N SER A 113 0.21 -11.43 12.90
CA SER A 113 0.23 -10.25 13.75
C SER A 113 1.52 -10.18 14.58
N GLY A 114 1.93 -8.97 14.95
CA GLY A 114 3.19 -8.68 15.64
C GLY A 114 3.61 -7.22 15.55
N PRO A 115 4.59 -6.80 16.38
CA PRO A 115 4.99 -5.40 16.48
C PRO A 115 5.65 -4.85 15.20
N GLU A 116 6.13 -5.70 14.30
CA GLU A 116 6.69 -5.30 13.01
C GLU A 116 5.64 -5.13 11.91
N LEU A 117 4.35 -5.34 12.21
CA LEU A 117 3.26 -5.14 11.24
C LEU A 117 3.08 -3.65 10.94
N ASP A 118 2.96 -3.27 9.67
CA ASP A 118 2.90 -1.85 9.30
C ASP A 118 1.50 -1.36 9.02
N VAL A 119 0.76 -2.09 8.21
CA VAL A 119 -0.62 -1.76 7.82
C VAL A 119 -1.39 -3.04 7.50
N VAL A 120 -2.71 -2.92 7.44
CA VAL A 120 -3.59 -3.95 6.92
C VAL A 120 -4.25 -3.53 5.63
N ALA A 121 -4.64 -4.51 4.81
CA ALA A 121 -5.48 -4.30 3.65
C ALA A 121 -6.57 -5.40 3.55
N PRO A 122 -7.67 -5.14 2.84
CA PRO A 122 -8.75 -6.12 2.68
C PRO A 122 -8.25 -7.41 2.05
N SER A 123 -8.77 -8.54 2.50
CA SER A 123 -8.48 -9.85 1.93
C SER A 123 -9.72 -10.72 1.93
N GLY A 124 -9.77 -11.70 1.04
CA GLY A 124 -10.85 -12.68 1.01
C GLY A 124 -10.65 -13.81 2.01
N ASN A 125 -11.68 -14.64 2.14
CA ASN A 125 -11.64 -15.82 2.99
C ASN A 125 -10.64 -16.85 2.42
N TYR A 126 -9.59 -17.14 3.18
CA TYR A 126 -8.51 -18.04 2.78
C TYR A 126 -8.90 -19.54 2.81
N GLU A 127 -9.84 -19.95 3.68
CA GLU A 127 -10.14 -21.36 3.96
C GLU A 127 -11.51 -21.83 3.43
N SER A 128 -12.26 -20.96 2.77
CA SER A 128 -13.65 -21.22 2.37
C SER A 128 -13.85 -21.50 0.88
N VAL A 129 -14.93 -22.24 0.57
CA VAL A 129 -15.50 -22.44 -0.77
C VAL A 129 -16.54 -21.38 -1.15
N TRP A 130 -16.92 -20.52 -0.20
CA TRP A 130 -17.89 -19.44 -0.44
C TRP A 130 -17.29 -18.35 -1.32
N VAL A 131 -18.14 -17.61 -2.05
CA VAL A 131 -17.74 -16.41 -2.77
C VAL A 131 -17.08 -15.47 -1.77
N GLY A 132 -15.78 -15.26 -1.92
CA GLY A 132 -15.00 -14.35 -1.10
C GLY A 132 -15.20 -12.91 -1.55
N ASP A 133 -14.78 -11.98 -0.69
CA ASP A 133 -14.97 -10.54 -0.90
C ASP A 133 -13.97 -9.92 -1.88
N LEU A 134 -13.06 -10.71 -2.46
CA LEU A 134 -11.99 -10.21 -3.35
C LEU A 134 -11.90 -11.01 -4.64
N TYR A 135 -11.85 -10.26 -5.75
CA TYR A 135 -11.64 -10.81 -7.10
C TYR A 135 -10.18 -10.68 -7.53
N THR A 136 -9.64 -11.71 -8.17
CA THR A 136 -8.33 -11.68 -8.82
C THR A 136 -8.40 -12.35 -10.20
N LEU A 137 -7.32 -12.22 -10.98
CA LEU A 137 -7.20 -12.87 -12.29
C LEU A 137 -7.19 -14.39 -12.14
N ASP A 138 -7.83 -15.07 -13.08
CA ASP A 138 -7.76 -16.52 -13.26
C ASP A 138 -6.71 -16.89 -14.33
N ASN A 139 -6.38 -18.17 -14.41
CA ASN A 139 -5.69 -18.72 -15.55
C ASN A 139 -6.58 -18.62 -16.80
N ILE A 140 -5.98 -18.27 -17.93
CA ILE A 140 -6.69 -18.12 -19.20
C ILE A 140 -6.99 -19.51 -19.80
N GLY A 141 -8.22 -19.67 -20.30
CA GLY A 141 -8.65 -20.88 -21.02
C GLY A 141 -8.99 -22.07 -20.10
N ASP A 142 -8.81 -23.29 -20.59
CA ASP A 142 -9.26 -24.53 -19.90
C ASP A 142 -8.49 -24.85 -18.60
N LEU A 143 -7.40 -24.12 -18.33
CA LEU A 143 -6.67 -24.17 -17.08
C LEU A 143 -7.26 -23.26 -16.00
N GLY A 144 -8.17 -22.36 -16.38
CA GLY A 144 -8.96 -21.52 -15.48
C GLY A 144 -9.83 -22.35 -14.54
N TYR A 145 -10.08 -21.79 -13.36
CA TYR A 145 -11.00 -22.38 -12.42
C TYR A 145 -12.44 -21.95 -12.66
N ASN A 146 -12.69 -20.71 -13.06
CA ASN A 146 -14.02 -20.20 -13.34
C ASN A 146 -14.36 -20.40 -14.82
N PRO A 147 -15.57 -20.82 -15.20
CA PRO A 147 -16.67 -21.30 -14.35
C PRO A 147 -16.58 -22.78 -13.96
N TYR A 148 -15.68 -23.54 -14.59
CA TYR A 148 -15.83 -25.00 -14.67
C TYR A 148 -15.34 -25.78 -13.44
N ARG A 149 -14.28 -25.32 -12.77
CA ARG A 149 -13.70 -25.97 -11.58
C ARG A 149 -14.25 -25.38 -10.28
N ARG A 150 -14.52 -24.08 -10.26
CA ARG A 150 -15.14 -23.35 -9.14
C ARG A 150 -15.80 -22.07 -9.69
N SER A 151 -17.13 -22.07 -9.74
CA SER A 151 -17.88 -20.95 -10.32
C SER A 151 -17.88 -19.74 -9.40
N CYS A 152 -17.67 -18.58 -9.99
CA CYS A 152 -17.96 -17.28 -9.40
C CYS A 152 -19.25 -16.72 -10.00
N ASP A 153 -19.92 -15.82 -9.29
CA ASP A 153 -21.01 -15.00 -9.84
C ASP A 153 -20.42 -13.85 -10.67
N SER A 154 -19.47 -14.16 -11.56
CA SER A 154 -18.89 -13.21 -12.51
C SER A 154 -19.35 -13.54 -13.92
N THR A 155 -19.52 -12.50 -14.73
CA THR A 155 -19.82 -12.63 -16.17
C THR A 155 -18.60 -13.01 -17.01
N SER A 156 -17.41 -13.10 -16.40
CA SER A 156 -16.15 -13.44 -17.07
C SER A 156 -15.45 -14.61 -16.38
N ALA A 157 -15.04 -15.58 -17.19
CA ALA A 157 -14.26 -16.76 -16.80
C ALA A 157 -12.81 -16.41 -16.40
N ASP A 158 -12.32 -15.21 -16.73
CA ASP A 158 -10.93 -14.81 -16.50
C ASP A 158 -10.68 -14.26 -15.08
N TYR A 159 -11.64 -14.44 -14.16
CA TYR A 159 -11.57 -13.96 -12.79
C TYR A 159 -12.05 -15.03 -11.80
N ILE A 160 -11.42 -15.07 -10.63
CA ILE A 160 -11.83 -15.85 -9.47
C ILE A 160 -12.18 -14.94 -8.30
N CYS A 161 -13.06 -15.42 -7.42
CA CYS A 161 -13.69 -14.68 -6.32
C CYS A 161 -13.44 -15.29 -4.95
N TYR A 162 -12.63 -16.34 -4.85
CA TYR A 162 -12.34 -17.07 -3.60
C TYR A 162 -10.85 -16.98 -3.25
N PHE A 163 -10.22 -15.87 -3.60
CA PHE A 163 -8.82 -15.62 -3.27
C PHE A 163 -8.71 -14.90 -1.93
N GLY A 164 -7.83 -15.40 -1.06
CA GLY A 164 -7.64 -14.89 0.30
C GLY A 164 -6.22 -15.12 0.79
N GLY A 165 -5.96 -14.76 2.04
CA GLY A 165 -4.62 -14.76 2.63
C GLY A 165 -3.95 -13.39 2.58
N THR A 166 -2.93 -13.16 3.41
CA THR A 166 -2.17 -11.90 3.38
C THR A 166 -1.50 -11.63 2.02
N SER A 167 -1.33 -12.65 1.18
CA SER A 167 -0.96 -12.56 -0.23
C SER A 167 -1.94 -11.74 -1.10
N ALA A 168 -3.22 -11.63 -0.72
CA ALA A 168 -4.20 -10.77 -1.39
C ALA A 168 -4.15 -9.31 -0.91
N ALA A 169 -3.71 -9.10 0.33
CA ALA A 169 -3.60 -7.79 0.96
C ALA A 169 -2.35 -7.03 0.48
N ALA A 170 -1.18 -7.68 0.50
CA ALA A 170 0.10 -7.09 0.12
C ALA A 170 0.12 -6.34 -1.24
N PRO A 171 -0.40 -6.89 -2.36
CA PRO A 171 -0.38 -6.19 -3.65
C PRO A 171 -1.25 -4.92 -3.67
N GLN A 172 -2.23 -4.78 -2.77
CA GLN A 172 -3.01 -3.54 -2.67
C GLN A 172 -2.16 -2.39 -2.12
N VAL A 173 -1.34 -2.64 -1.10
CA VAL A 173 -0.39 -1.66 -0.55
C VAL A 173 0.68 -1.32 -1.57
N ALA A 174 1.21 -2.31 -2.31
CA ALA A 174 2.10 -2.06 -3.44
C ALA A 174 1.45 -1.17 -4.50
N GLY A 175 0.16 -1.36 -4.77
CA GLY A 175 -0.63 -0.48 -5.64
C GLY A 175 -0.75 0.95 -5.11
N VAL A 176 -0.95 1.15 -3.80
CA VAL A 176 -0.97 2.49 -3.19
C VAL A 176 0.37 3.18 -3.32
N LEU A 177 1.49 2.49 -3.07
CA LEU A 177 2.83 3.04 -3.31
C LEU A 177 3.02 3.42 -4.78
N ALA A 178 2.50 2.64 -5.72
CA ALA A 178 2.58 2.96 -7.15
C ALA A 178 1.79 4.22 -7.50
N LEU A 179 0.63 4.46 -6.84
CA LEU A 179 -0.12 5.72 -6.98
C LEU A 179 0.66 6.91 -6.38
N VAL A 180 1.29 6.75 -5.22
CA VAL A 180 2.16 7.78 -4.64
C VAL A 180 3.30 8.12 -5.60
N LYS A 181 3.98 7.11 -6.15
CA LYS A 181 5.07 7.28 -7.12
C LYS A 181 4.62 7.87 -8.46
N SER A 182 3.38 7.62 -8.90
CA SER A 182 2.87 8.25 -10.13
C SER A 182 2.64 9.75 -9.94
N ARG A 183 2.27 10.17 -8.73
CA ARG A 183 2.08 11.57 -8.36
C ARG A 183 3.39 12.30 -8.04
N ARG A 184 4.30 11.62 -7.35
CA ARG A 184 5.63 12.13 -6.96
C ARG A 184 6.74 11.14 -7.33
N PRO A 185 7.14 11.08 -8.62
CA PRO A 185 8.22 10.19 -9.07
C PRO A 185 9.57 10.50 -8.43
N ASP A 186 9.76 11.74 -7.98
CA ASP A 186 10.95 12.26 -7.30
C ASP A 186 11.14 11.70 -5.89
N LEU A 187 10.07 11.21 -5.23
CA LEU A 187 10.20 10.58 -3.92
C LEU A 187 10.97 9.26 -4.04
N THR A 188 12.06 9.19 -3.30
CA THR A 188 12.94 8.03 -3.21
C THR A 188 13.24 7.75 -1.75
N GLY A 189 13.68 6.53 -1.46
CA GLY A 189 14.08 6.15 -0.11
C GLY A 189 12.96 5.46 0.65
N PHE A 190 13.35 4.40 1.34
CA PHE A 190 12.43 3.53 2.07
C PHE A 190 11.66 4.29 3.16
N ASP A 191 12.37 5.05 4.02
CA ASP A 191 11.77 5.73 5.16
C ASP A 191 10.64 6.69 4.77
N THR A 192 10.82 7.47 3.70
CA THR A 192 9.80 8.44 3.26
C THR A 192 8.56 7.73 2.72
N LEU A 193 8.74 6.70 1.90
CA LEU A 193 7.61 5.94 1.34
C LEU A 193 6.87 5.14 2.41
N LYS A 194 7.62 4.53 3.34
CA LYS A 194 7.07 3.87 4.52
C LYS A 194 6.27 4.84 5.38
N MET A 195 6.84 6.01 5.70
CA MET A 195 6.16 7.04 6.49
C MET A 195 4.85 7.50 5.84
N ILE A 196 4.79 7.62 4.51
CA ILE A 196 3.55 7.95 3.78
C ILE A 196 2.50 6.86 3.99
N ILE A 197 2.86 5.58 3.86
CA ILE A 197 1.93 4.47 4.03
C ILE A 197 1.46 4.38 5.49
N ASP A 198 2.39 4.37 6.44
CA ASP A 198 2.10 4.25 7.87
C ASP A 198 1.23 5.41 8.36
N SER A 199 1.61 6.65 8.04
CA SER A 199 0.89 7.84 8.54
C SER A 199 -0.44 8.07 7.83
N SER A 200 -0.65 7.52 6.63
CA SER A 200 -1.92 7.66 5.91
C SER A 200 -2.94 6.59 6.25
N ALA A 201 -2.51 5.50 6.92
CA ALA A 201 -3.37 4.41 7.30
C ALA A 201 -4.52 4.87 8.23
N ARG A 202 -5.71 4.32 8.00
CA ARG A 202 -6.92 4.60 8.77
C ARG A 202 -6.97 3.66 9.96
N ASP A 203 -6.70 4.22 11.12
CA ASP A 203 -6.77 3.59 12.43
C ASP A 203 -8.22 3.40 12.91
N GLY A 204 -8.47 2.47 13.83
CA GLY A 204 -9.78 2.23 14.44
C GLY A 204 -10.85 1.72 13.47
N VAL A 205 -10.45 0.88 12.50
CA VAL A 205 -11.35 0.32 11.48
C VAL A 205 -11.98 -1.00 11.90
N GLY A 206 -11.33 -1.75 12.80
CA GLY A 206 -11.74 -3.06 13.24
C GLY A 206 -12.38 -3.08 14.62
N ASN A 207 -12.60 -4.28 15.15
CA ASN A 207 -13.12 -4.48 16.49
C ASN A 207 -12.26 -3.75 17.56
N PRO A 208 -12.83 -2.82 18.36
CA PRO A 208 -12.10 -2.06 19.38
C PRO A 208 -11.44 -2.88 20.49
N PHE A 209 -11.76 -4.18 20.59
CA PHE A 209 -11.05 -5.09 21.50
C PHE A 209 -9.64 -5.44 20.99
N TYR A 210 -9.44 -5.44 19.68
CA TYR A 210 -8.17 -5.77 19.02
C TYR A 210 -7.49 -4.54 18.39
N ASP A 211 -8.28 -3.57 17.92
CA ASP A 211 -7.83 -2.34 17.26
C ASP A 211 -7.70 -1.22 18.29
N SER A 212 -6.46 -0.93 18.68
CA SER A 212 -6.12 0.09 19.68
C SER A 212 -5.55 1.31 18.98
N ALA A 213 -5.99 2.51 19.40
CA ALA A 213 -5.54 3.75 18.79
C ALA A 213 -4.01 3.85 18.66
N GLY A 214 -3.54 4.18 17.46
CA GLY A 214 -2.14 4.23 17.08
C GLY A 214 -1.65 2.91 16.49
N HIS A 215 -0.34 2.65 16.64
CA HIS A 215 0.24 1.39 16.18
C HIS A 215 -0.11 0.25 17.14
N ASP A 216 -0.64 -0.86 16.61
CA ASP A 216 -0.86 -2.09 17.34
C ASP A 216 -0.41 -3.34 16.57
N ILE A 217 -0.40 -4.49 17.24
CA ILE A 217 0.13 -5.74 16.67
C ILE A 217 -0.77 -6.36 15.61
N TYR A 218 -2.06 -6.05 15.56
CA TYR A 218 -3.06 -6.63 14.66
C TYR A 218 -3.30 -5.78 13.42
N TYR A 219 -3.29 -4.46 13.57
CA TYR A 219 -3.61 -3.51 12.51
C TYR A 219 -2.38 -2.74 12.02
N GLY A 220 -1.24 -2.83 12.71
CA GLY A 220 -0.12 -1.95 12.47
C GLY A 220 -0.58 -0.51 12.73
N ASN A 221 -0.40 0.38 11.77
CA ASN A 221 -0.92 1.75 11.78
C ASN A 221 -2.38 1.85 11.26
N GLY A 222 -3.02 0.73 10.91
CA GLY A 222 -4.40 0.66 10.43
C GLY A 222 -4.54 0.26 8.96
N LEU A 223 -5.73 0.49 8.41
CA LEU A 223 -6.08 0.18 7.02
C LEU A 223 -5.40 1.12 6.03
N VAL A 224 -4.65 0.56 5.08
CA VAL A 224 -4.04 1.33 3.99
C VAL A 224 -5.07 2.22 3.27
N SER A 225 -4.70 3.49 3.03
CA SER A 225 -5.60 4.47 2.41
C SER A 225 -4.96 5.13 1.20
N ALA A 226 -5.38 4.72 0.00
CA ALA A 226 -4.93 5.33 -1.24
C ALA A 226 -5.22 6.84 -1.28
N PHE A 227 -6.39 7.25 -0.77
CA PHE A 227 -6.81 8.63 -0.73
C PHE A 227 -5.93 9.48 0.20
N ARG A 228 -5.72 9.05 1.45
CA ARG A 228 -4.88 9.79 2.42
C ARG A 228 -3.41 9.80 1.96
N ALA A 229 -2.91 8.69 1.42
CA ALA A 229 -1.56 8.63 0.86
C ALA A 229 -1.37 9.64 -0.29
N LEU A 230 -2.29 9.68 -1.25
CA LEU A 230 -2.23 10.66 -2.36
C LEU A 230 -2.43 12.09 -1.89
N LEU A 231 -3.36 12.34 -0.95
CA LEU A 231 -3.58 13.66 -0.39
C LEU A 231 -2.33 14.19 0.33
N SER A 232 -1.59 13.31 1.02
CA SER A 232 -0.37 13.69 1.72
C SER A 232 0.72 14.24 0.79
N VAL A 233 0.74 13.82 -0.48
CA VAL A 233 1.75 14.20 -1.47
C VAL A 233 1.26 15.17 -2.55
N SER A 234 0.00 15.59 -2.49
CA SER A 234 -0.64 16.40 -3.55
C SER A 234 -1.01 17.82 -3.13
N ARG A 235 -0.68 18.24 -1.89
CA ARG A 235 -1.06 19.57 -1.39
C ARG A 235 -0.40 20.69 -2.18
N GLY A 236 -1.15 21.77 -2.37
CA GLY A 236 -0.74 22.91 -3.18
C GLY A 236 -1.17 22.84 -4.64
N ASP A 237 -1.54 21.66 -5.16
CA ASP A 237 -2.16 21.51 -6.49
C ASP A 237 -3.69 21.56 -6.35
N ALA A 238 -4.21 22.74 -6.05
CA ALA A 238 -5.60 22.95 -5.66
C ALA A 238 -6.62 22.54 -6.74
N ASN A 239 -6.23 22.60 -8.01
CA ASN A 239 -7.10 22.17 -9.12
C ASN A 239 -6.83 20.74 -9.60
N ASN A 240 -5.85 20.06 -9.00
CA ASN A 240 -5.46 18.66 -9.25
C ASN A 240 -5.10 18.37 -10.71
N ASN A 241 -4.34 19.26 -11.34
CA ASN A 241 -3.90 19.10 -12.74
C ASN A 241 -2.55 18.39 -12.90
N GLY A 242 -1.86 18.07 -11.80
CA GLY A 242 -0.54 17.45 -11.81
C GLY A 242 0.62 18.40 -11.47
N VAL A 243 0.40 19.72 -11.45
CA VAL A 243 1.47 20.73 -11.41
C VAL A 243 1.08 21.92 -10.53
N ILE A 244 1.90 22.20 -9.52
CA ILE A 244 1.74 23.38 -8.65
C ILE A 244 2.25 24.62 -9.39
N ASN A 245 1.35 25.55 -9.70
CA ASN A 245 1.66 26.81 -10.38
C ASN A 245 0.69 27.96 -10.00
N ILE A 246 0.76 29.07 -10.73
CA ILE A 246 -0.06 30.27 -10.44
C ILE A 246 -1.57 30.05 -10.61
N VAL A 247 -1.96 29.04 -11.39
CA VAL A 247 -3.36 28.63 -11.56
C VAL A 247 -3.91 28.08 -10.24
N ASP A 248 -3.11 27.41 -9.41
CA ASP A 248 -3.54 26.91 -8.10
C ASP A 248 -3.78 28.04 -7.11
N ALA A 249 -2.89 29.02 -7.05
CA ALA A 249 -3.10 30.23 -6.26
C ALA A 249 -4.34 31.01 -6.71
N SER A 250 -4.57 31.08 -8.03
CA SER A 250 -5.77 31.71 -8.61
C SER A 250 -7.04 30.93 -8.28
N TYR A 251 -6.98 29.60 -8.33
CA TYR A 251 -8.07 28.69 -8.00
C TYR A 251 -8.45 28.83 -6.51
N LEU A 252 -7.48 28.79 -5.60
CA LEU A 252 -7.71 29.01 -4.17
C LEU A 252 -8.27 30.40 -3.87
N THR A 253 -7.77 31.43 -4.54
CA THR A 253 -8.32 32.79 -4.39
C THR A 253 -9.79 32.84 -4.84
N ALA A 254 -10.14 32.15 -5.92
CA ALA A 254 -11.51 32.07 -6.39
C ALA A 254 -12.42 31.32 -5.42
N PHE A 255 -11.95 30.19 -4.88
CA PHE A 255 -12.65 29.43 -3.84
C PHE A 255 -12.91 30.28 -2.59
N LEU A 256 -11.87 30.91 -2.04
CA LEU A 256 -11.94 31.65 -0.77
C LEU A 256 -12.78 32.94 -0.85
N TYR A 257 -12.76 33.64 -1.99
CA TYR A 257 -13.29 35.01 -2.06
C TYR A 257 -14.28 35.28 -3.19
N LYS A 258 -14.44 34.36 -4.15
CA LYS A 258 -15.24 34.59 -5.36
C LYS A 258 -16.31 33.52 -5.60
N GLY A 259 -16.56 32.65 -4.62
CA GLY A 259 -17.55 31.58 -4.74
C GLY A 259 -17.16 30.50 -5.76
N GLY A 260 -15.85 30.33 -6.02
CA GLY A 260 -15.33 29.25 -6.84
C GLY A 260 -15.51 27.88 -6.18
N PRO A 261 -15.37 26.78 -6.95
CA PRO A 261 -15.45 25.42 -6.40
C PRO A 261 -14.31 25.15 -5.40
N PRO A 262 -14.52 24.27 -4.40
CA PRO A 262 -13.45 23.84 -3.51
C PRO A 262 -12.37 23.05 -4.28
N PRO A 263 -11.14 22.97 -3.74
CA PRO A 263 -10.12 22.04 -4.22
C PRO A 263 -10.66 20.61 -4.33
N GLN A 264 -10.15 19.86 -5.30
CA GLN A 264 -10.61 18.50 -5.62
C GLN A 264 -9.44 17.51 -5.53
N PRO A 265 -9.66 16.24 -5.14
CA PRO A 265 -10.93 15.67 -4.69
C PRO A 265 -11.31 16.07 -3.26
N ASP A 266 -10.41 16.72 -2.53
CA ASP A 266 -10.60 17.15 -1.15
C ASP A 266 -10.24 18.62 -0.97
N THR A 267 -10.89 19.31 -0.04
CA THR A 267 -10.58 20.72 0.25
C THR A 267 -9.13 20.88 0.72
N LEU A 268 -8.59 19.92 1.48
CA LEU A 268 -7.21 19.92 1.98
C LEU A 268 -6.14 19.87 0.88
N MET A 269 -6.50 19.59 -0.37
CA MET A 269 -5.61 19.81 -1.53
C MET A 269 -5.11 21.27 -1.60
N GLY A 270 -5.92 22.21 -1.08
CA GLY A 270 -5.58 23.62 -0.99
C GLY A 270 -4.69 24.02 0.19
N ASP A 271 -4.44 23.14 1.16
CA ASP A 271 -3.64 23.43 2.36
C ASP A 271 -2.14 23.28 2.06
N ALA A 272 -1.63 24.19 1.25
CA ALA A 272 -0.26 24.18 0.72
C ALA A 272 0.81 24.27 1.82
N ASN A 273 0.47 24.80 2.99
CA ASN A 273 1.40 24.94 4.12
C ASN A 273 1.23 23.86 5.21
N CYS A 274 0.33 22.89 5.01
CA CYS A 274 0.08 21.78 5.95
C CYS A 274 -0.38 22.25 7.35
N SER A 275 -1.14 23.35 7.42
CA SER A 275 -1.64 23.88 8.69
C SER A 275 -2.87 23.15 9.23
N GLY A 276 -3.52 22.33 8.42
CA GLY A 276 -4.83 21.74 8.66
C GLY A 276 -6.00 22.64 8.26
N THR A 277 -5.74 23.82 7.69
CA THR A 277 -6.79 24.77 7.29
C THR A 277 -6.47 25.41 5.95
N VAL A 278 -7.48 25.57 5.09
CA VAL A 278 -7.32 26.25 3.79
C VAL A 278 -7.70 27.71 3.91
N ASN A 279 -6.75 28.61 3.72
CA ASN A 279 -6.94 30.05 3.84
C ASN A 279 -5.92 30.85 2.98
N MET A 280 -5.83 32.17 3.17
CA MET A 280 -4.97 33.05 2.37
C MET A 280 -3.46 32.82 2.59
N LEU A 281 -3.08 32.16 3.68
CA LEU A 281 -1.69 31.75 3.93
C LEU A 281 -1.25 30.67 2.95
N ASP A 282 -2.16 29.83 2.45
CA ASP A 282 -1.84 28.82 1.44
C ASP A 282 -1.59 29.46 0.07
N VAL A 283 -2.42 30.43 -0.30
CA VAL A 283 -2.18 31.27 -1.49
C VAL A 283 -0.81 31.93 -1.39
N SER A 284 -0.49 32.51 -0.23
CA SER A 284 0.79 33.16 0.03
C SER A 284 1.96 32.17 -0.03
N TYR A 285 1.78 30.94 0.45
CA TYR A 285 2.76 29.88 0.42
C TYR A 285 3.09 29.46 -1.02
N ILE A 286 2.06 29.20 -1.84
CA ILE A 286 2.23 28.87 -3.27
C ILE A 286 2.97 29.99 -3.99
N LEU A 287 2.60 31.25 -3.77
CA LEU A 287 3.30 32.39 -4.40
C LEU A 287 4.75 32.53 -3.91
N SER A 288 5.02 32.20 -2.64
CA SER A 288 6.38 32.20 -2.09
C SER A 288 7.24 31.12 -2.72
N PHE A 289 6.71 29.90 -2.85
CA PHE A 289 7.34 28.80 -3.57
C PHE A 289 7.70 29.19 -5.01
N LEU A 290 6.72 29.72 -5.76
CA LEU A 290 6.90 30.03 -7.17
C LEU A 290 7.82 31.22 -7.47
N TYR A 291 7.81 32.26 -6.63
CA TYR A 291 8.43 33.55 -6.96
C TYR A 291 9.39 34.12 -5.92
N LYS A 292 9.53 33.50 -4.75
CA LYS A 292 10.36 34.02 -3.65
C LYS A 292 11.35 33.00 -3.09
N ALA A 293 11.63 31.93 -3.84
CA ALA A 293 12.48 30.83 -3.41
C ALA A 293 12.02 30.20 -2.08
N GLY A 294 10.71 30.20 -1.83
CA GLY A 294 10.11 29.44 -0.74
C GLY A 294 10.22 27.93 -0.96
N PRO A 295 10.06 27.11 0.09
CA PRO A 295 10.05 25.66 -0.04
C PRO A 295 8.86 25.16 -0.86
N GLU A 296 9.01 23.98 -1.48
CA GLU A 296 7.90 23.23 -2.06
C GLU A 296 6.89 22.86 -0.95
N PRO A 297 5.57 22.82 -1.24
CA PRO A 297 4.58 22.25 -0.33
C PRO A 297 5.03 20.89 0.23
N PRO A 298 5.04 20.72 1.57
CA PRO A 298 5.60 19.53 2.21
C PRO A 298 4.65 18.34 2.08
N ILE A 299 5.18 17.13 2.33
CA ILE A 299 4.34 15.97 2.59
C ILE A 299 3.57 16.20 3.91
N CYS A 300 2.27 15.96 3.90
CA CYS A 300 1.42 16.33 5.03
C CYS A 300 0.49 15.19 5.50
N PHE A 301 0.54 14.88 6.79
CA PHE A 301 -0.20 13.77 7.39
C PHE A 301 -1.37 14.19 8.29
N ASN A 302 -1.90 15.40 8.09
CA ASN A 302 -3.07 15.90 8.83
C ASN A 302 -4.33 15.81 7.98
N TYR A 303 -5.21 14.84 8.23
CA TYR A 303 -6.35 14.56 7.35
C TYR A 303 -7.68 15.17 7.78
N GLY A 304 -7.71 15.94 8.88
CA GLY A 304 -8.93 16.61 9.36
C GLY A 304 -9.92 15.69 10.10
N ASP A 305 -9.45 14.51 10.52
CA ASP A 305 -10.20 13.50 11.28
C ASP A 305 -10.07 13.73 12.81
#